data_AF-A0A3D3PGI3-F1
#
_entry.id   AF-A0A3D3PGI3-F1
#
_cell.length_a   1.000
_cell.length_b   1.000
_cell.length_c   1.000
_cell.angle_alpha   90.00
_cell.angle_beta   90.00
_cell.angle_gamma   90.00
#
_symmetry.space_group_name_H-M   'P 1'
#
loop_
_entity.id
_entity.type
_entity.pdbx_description
1 polymer ?
#
loop_
_entity_poly.entity_id
_entity_poly.type
_entity_poly.pdbx_seq_one_letter_code
_entity_poly.pdbx_strand_id
1 'polypeptide(L)'
;MNFENFTQLVNSINKDLGGFCNEFQYKRKELVDAGRTAGNNELFGNIKEDDGWAINRGGGTEVQFHIAFDKDELIIKYGLGFNTQYVPFAANLISPVDHLRPYMLAFLNLETEIVKILPDYNFIYGSIEQLQNPQFGQYNLFGKTCEVIENNSDFSIADVDYN
;
A
#
# COMPACT_ATOMS: atom_id res chain seq x y z
N MET A 1 12.06 2.50 15.98
CA MET A 1 10.75 1.84 16.27
C MET A 1 10.94 0.34 16.50
N ASN A 2 10.34 -0.27 17.53
CA ASN A 2 10.45 -1.72 17.83
C ASN A 2 9.10 -2.43 17.71
N PHE A 3 9.09 -3.66 17.19
CA PHE A 3 7.89 -4.48 17.02
C PHE A 3 8.19 -5.98 17.10
N GLU A 4 7.28 -6.78 17.65
CA GLU A 4 7.43 -8.23 17.81
C GLU A 4 6.98 -9.01 16.55
N ASN A 5 6.01 -8.45 15.82
CA ASN A 5 5.38 -9.10 14.67
C ASN A 5 4.72 -8.07 13.73
N PHE A 6 4.27 -8.53 12.56
CA PHE A 6 3.79 -7.63 11.52
C PHE A 6 2.51 -6.89 11.95
N THR A 7 1.61 -7.56 12.67
CA THR A 7 0.42 -6.93 13.26
C THR A 7 0.78 -5.77 14.18
N GLN A 8 1.79 -5.93 15.06
CA GLN A 8 2.21 -4.86 15.95
C GLN A 8 2.83 -3.68 15.20
N LEU A 9 3.62 -3.94 14.15
CA LEU A 9 4.14 -2.89 13.27
C LEU A 9 3.00 -2.06 12.67
N VAL A 10 2.03 -2.72 12.03
CA VAL A 10 0.90 -2.04 11.37
C VAL A 10 0.05 -1.26 12.37
N ASN A 11 -0.23 -1.84 13.54
CA ASN A 11 -1.01 -1.17 14.59
C ASN A 11 -0.30 0.08 15.13
N SER A 12 1.03 0.03 15.24
CA SER A 12 1.83 1.17 15.70
C SER A 12 1.84 2.28 14.66
N ILE A 13 2.01 1.95 13.37
CA ILE A 13 1.91 2.92 12.27
C ILE A 13 0.52 3.58 12.25
N ASN A 14 -0.56 2.80 12.33
CA ASN A 14 -1.92 3.35 12.38
C ASN A 14 -2.12 4.32 13.55
N LYS A 15 -1.57 3.98 14.72
CA LYS A 15 -1.62 4.83 15.92
C LYS A 15 -0.83 6.12 15.72
N ASP A 16 0.37 6.04 15.17
CA ASP A 16 1.27 7.18 15.00
C ASP A 16 0.79 8.14 13.90
N LEU A 17 0.16 7.62 12.85
CA LEU A 17 -0.54 8.43 11.84
C LEU A 17 -1.74 9.19 12.45
N GLY A 18 -2.37 8.65 13.49
CA GLY A 18 -3.38 9.32 14.28
C GLY A 18 -4.50 9.98 13.44
N GLY A 19 -4.61 11.31 13.52
CA GLY A 19 -5.65 12.08 12.83
C GLY A 19 -5.64 11.93 11.30
N PHE A 20 -4.46 11.68 10.71
CA PHE A 20 -4.31 11.48 9.26
C PHE A 20 -5.16 10.31 8.76
N CYS A 21 -5.29 9.23 9.53
CA CYS A 21 -6.11 8.07 9.16
C CYS A 21 -7.55 8.48 8.85
N ASN A 22 -8.12 9.40 9.64
CA ASN A 22 -9.48 9.88 9.41
C ASN A 22 -9.54 10.81 8.20
N GLU A 23 -8.60 11.75 8.07
CA GLU A 23 -8.54 12.65 6.92
C GLU A 23 -8.45 11.87 5.60
N PHE A 24 -7.57 10.88 5.54
CA PHE A 24 -7.43 9.96 4.41
C PHE A 24 -8.77 9.27 4.08
N GLN A 25 -9.42 8.67 5.08
CA GLN A 25 -10.67 7.94 4.87
C GLN A 25 -11.82 8.85 4.41
N TYR A 26 -11.90 10.08 4.93
CA TYR A 26 -12.88 11.07 4.48
C TYR A 26 -12.61 11.52 3.04
N LYS A 27 -11.35 11.85 2.70
CA LYS A 27 -10.99 12.27 1.34
C LYS A 27 -11.21 11.16 0.32
N ARG A 28 -10.82 9.93 0.66
CA ARG A 28 -11.12 8.75 -0.15
C ARG A 28 -12.62 8.61 -0.39
N LYS A 29 -13.45 8.69 0.66
CA LYS A 29 -14.91 8.62 0.56
C LYS A 29 -15.46 9.66 -0.41
N GLU A 30 -14.99 10.91 -0.33
CA GLU A 30 -15.37 12.00 -1.25
C GLU A 30 -14.99 11.70 -2.70
N LEU A 31 -13.75 11.21 -2.92
CA LEU A 31 -13.23 10.93 -4.26
C LEU A 31 -13.93 9.76 -4.96
N VAL A 32 -14.36 8.75 -4.20
CA VAL A 32 -15.03 7.56 -4.76
C VAL A 32 -16.55 7.59 -4.62
N ASP A 33 -17.12 8.72 -4.17
CA ASP A 33 -18.55 8.91 -3.91
C ASP A 33 -19.18 7.80 -3.06
N ALA A 34 -18.47 7.37 -2.02
CA ALA A 34 -18.95 6.32 -1.13
C ALA A 34 -19.90 6.89 -0.07
N GLY A 35 -20.94 6.13 0.32
CA GLY A 35 -21.86 6.53 1.40
C GLY A 35 -21.20 6.60 2.79
N ARG A 36 -20.11 5.85 3.02
CA ARG A 36 -19.41 5.75 4.32
C ARG A 36 -17.90 5.55 4.14
N THR A 37 -17.14 5.88 5.18
CA THR A 37 -15.71 5.57 5.27
C THR A 37 -15.49 4.05 5.34
N ALA A 38 -14.32 3.57 4.91
CA ALA A 38 -13.98 2.14 4.93
C ALA A 38 -13.35 1.70 6.26
N GLY A 39 -12.89 2.65 7.06
CA GLY A 39 -12.36 2.46 8.40
C GLY A 39 -12.35 3.78 9.17
N ASN A 40 -12.14 3.71 10.48
CA ASN A 40 -11.94 4.86 11.36
C ASN A 40 -10.64 4.64 12.13
N ASN A 41 -9.83 5.69 12.29
CA ASN A 41 -8.55 5.66 13.01
C ASN A 41 -7.52 4.62 12.51
N GLU A 42 -7.72 4.07 11.31
CA GLU A 42 -6.82 3.10 10.68
C GLU A 42 -6.61 3.48 9.21
N LEU A 43 -5.35 3.57 8.79
CA LEU A 43 -5.00 3.62 7.37
C LEU A 43 -4.99 2.20 6.82
N PHE A 44 -4.10 1.37 7.36
CA PHE A 44 -3.89 -0.02 6.97
C PHE A 44 -4.84 -0.96 7.70
N GLY A 45 -5.35 -1.95 6.98
CA GLY A 45 -6.14 -3.03 7.54
C GLY A 45 -5.94 -4.32 6.76
N ASN A 46 -6.82 -5.30 6.99
CA ASN A 46 -6.72 -6.64 6.42
C ASN A 46 -5.32 -7.25 6.60
N ILE A 47 -4.79 -7.10 7.83
CA ILE A 47 -3.45 -7.57 8.18
C ILE A 47 -3.42 -9.09 7.99
N LYS A 48 -2.59 -9.54 7.05
CA LYS A 48 -2.31 -10.96 6.84
C LYS A 48 -0.97 -11.27 7.47
N GLU A 49 -0.99 -11.75 8.71
CA GLU A 49 0.24 -12.05 9.45
C GLU A 49 1.11 -13.06 8.71
N ASP A 50 0.52 -14.14 8.21
CA ASP A 50 1.25 -15.22 7.53
C ASP A 50 1.89 -14.77 6.21
N ASP A 51 1.23 -13.87 5.47
CA ASP A 51 1.74 -13.34 4.21
C ASP A 51 2.66 -12.11 4.44
N GLY A 52 2.60 -11.50 5.63
CA GLY A 52 3.28 -10.26 5.94
C GLY A 52 2.78 -9.05 5.14
N TRP A 53 1.50 -8.99 4.76
CA TRP A 53 0.93 -7.90 3.95
C TRP A 53 -0.26 -7.19 4.60
N ALA A 54 -0.31 -5.88 4.46
CA ALA A 54 -1.48 -5.05 4.78
C ALA A 54 -1.69 -3.97 3.71
N ILE A 55 -2.94 -3.62 3.49
CA ILE A 55 -3.34 -2.59 2.52
C ILE A 55 -4.24 -1.56 3.18
N ASN A 56 -4.34 -0.36 2.60
CA ASN A 56 -5.28 0.63 3.11
C ASN A 56 -6.72 0.11 3.07
N ARG A 57 -7.50 0.44 4.10
CA ARG A 57 -8.94 0.12 4.15
C ARG A 57 -9.65 0.77 2.97
N GLY A 58 -10.41 -0.04 2.24
CA GLY A 58 -11.21 0.40 1.09
C GLY A 58 -10.50 0.33 -0.26
N GLY A 59 -9.19 0.01 -0.30
CA GLY A 59 -8.37 0.05 -1.52
C GLY A 59 -8.72 -0.94 -2.64
N GLY A 60 -9.75 -1.79 -2.53
CA GLY A 60 -9.93 -2.96 -3.39
C GLY A 60 -10.03 -2.69 -4.89
N THR A 61 -10.59 -1.55 -5.31
CA THR A 61 -10.85 -1.21 -6.72
C THR A 61 -10.22 0.12 -7.14
N GLU A 62 -9.17 0.53 -6.44
CA GLU A 62 -8.50 1.82 -6.57
C GLU A 62 -7.00 1.63 -6.34
N VAL A 63 -6.21 2.69 -6.50
CA VAL A 63 -4.81 2.67 -6.07
C VAL A 63 -4.72 2.39 -4.56
N GLN A 64 -3.80 1.51 -4.17
CA GLN A 64 -3.68 1.02 -2.80
C GLN A 64 -2.40 1.57 -2.15
N PHE A 65 -2.44 1.88 -0.86
CA PHE A 65 -1.23 1.94 -0.05
C PHE A 65 -0.96 0.55 0.49
N HIS A 66 0.25 0.05 0.25
CA HIS A 66 0.72 -1.24 0.73
C HIS A 66 1.83 -1.06 1.75
N ILE A 67 1.84 -1.96 2.73
CA ILE A 67 3.00 -2.24 3.57
C ILE A 67 3.15 -3.75 3.70
N ALA A 68 4.39 -4.22 3.62
CA ALA A 68 4.74 -5.61 3.82
C ALA A 68 5.99 -5.75 4.67
N PHE A 69 6.05 -6.80 5.48
CA PHE A 69 7.26 -7.21 6.18
C PHE A 69 7.68 -8.59 5.70
N ASP A 70 8.83 -8.65 5.06
CA ASP A 70 9.50 -9.88 4.66
C ASP A 70 10.49 -10.26 5.75
N LYS A 71 10.10 -11.22 6.59
CA LYS A 71 10.89 -11.64 7.75
C LYS A 71 12.15 -12.39 7.35
N ASP A 72 12.13 -13.13 6.23
CA ASP A 72 13.28 -13.91 5.79
C ASP A 72 14.39 -12.99 5.25
N GLU A 73 14.00 -11.93 4.53
CA GLU A 73 14.92 -10.93 3.99
C GLU A 73 15.16 -9.75 4.96
N LEU A 74 14.45 -9.70 6.10
CA LEU A 74 14.46 -8.60 7.07
C LEU A 74 14.27 -7.23 6.43
N ILE A 75 13.24 -7.10 5.58
CA ILE A 75 12.91 -5.85 4.90
C ILE A 75 11.43 -5.51 4.99
N ILE A 76 11.14 -4.23 5.17
CA ILE A 76 9.79 -3.68 4.99
C ILE A 76 9.71 -3.07 3.59
N LYS A 77 8.64 -3.40 2.87
CA LYS A 77 8.32 -2.86 1.54
C LYS A 77 7.04 -2.04 1.65
N TYR A 78 7.03 -0.81 1.16
CA TYR A 78 5.82 0.02 1.22
C TYR A 78 5.72 0.97 0.04
N GLY A 79 4.50 1.35 -0.32
CA GLY A 79 4.28 2.26 -1.45
C GLY A 79 2.90 2.18 -2.06
N LEU A 80 2.81 2.63 -3.31
CA LEU A 80 1.59 2.64 -4.11
C LEU A 80 1.46 1.34 -4.90
N GLY A 81 0.43 0.56 -4.58
CA GLY A 81 0.06 -0.68 -5.23
C GLY A 81 -0.99 -0.49 -6.31
N PHE A 82 -0.74 -1.09 -7.48
CA PHE A 82 -1.71 -1.23 -8.56
C PHE A 82 -2.05 -2.71 -8.70
N ASN A 83 -3.18 -3.12 -8.13
CA ASN A 83 -3.56 -4.52 -8.07
C ASN A 83 -4.70 -4.82 -9.05
N THR A 84 -4.45 -5.72 -10.00
CA THR A 84 -5.43 -6.17 -11.00
C THR A 84 -5.91 -7.60 -10.75
N GLN A 85 -5.67 -8.13 -9.56
CA GLN A 85 -6.20 -9.41 -9.11
C GLN A 85 -7.71 -9.34 -8.88
N TYR A 86 -8.35 -10.51 -8.89
CA TYR A 86 -9.79 -10.64 -8.72
C TYR A 86 -10.27 -10.09 -7.38
N VAL A 87 -11.31 -9.25 -7.41
CA VAL A 87 -12.00 -8.75 -6.21
C VAL A 87 -13.42 -9.33 -6.19
N PRO A 88 -13.76 -10.23 -5.24
CA PRO A 88 -15.02 -10.98 -5.22
C PRO A 88 -16.31 -10.17 -5.29
N PHE A 89 -16.28 -8.91 -4.88
CA PHE A 89 -17.46 -8.05 -4.80
C PHE A 89 -17.56 -7.00 -5.93
N ALA A 90 -16.51 -6.83 -6.73
CA ALA A 90 -16.46 -5.85 -7.83
C ALA A 90 -16.51 -6.50 -9.22
N ALA A 91 -16.06 -7.75 -9.31
CA ALA A 91 -15.76 -8.43 -10.57
C ALA A 91 -16.97 -8.86 -11.41
N ASN A 92 -18.20 -8.51 -11.01
CA ASN A 92 -19.40 -8.90 -11.76
C ASN A 92 -19.83 -7.87 -12.82
N LEU A 93 -19.25 -6.66 -12.82
CA LEU A 93 -19.64 -5.59 -13.75
C LEU A 93 -18.48 -4.95 -14.50
N ILE A 94 -17.29 -4.87 -13.89
CA ILE A 94 -16.09 -4.21 -14.45
C ILE A 94 -14.87 -5.07 -14.10
N SER A 95 -13.93 -5.23 -15.03
CA SER A 95 -12.71 -6.01 -14.74
C SER A 95 -11.79 -5.24 -13.78
N PRO A 96 -10.98 -5.92 -12.94
CA PRO A 96 -10.01 -5.23 -12.09
C PRO A 96 -9.04 -4.33 -12.87
N VAL A 97 -8.67 -4.72 -14.09
CA VAL A 97 -7.84 -3.89 -14.98
C VAL A 97 -8.56 -2.58 -15.32
N ASP A 98 -9.84 -2.64 -15.65
CA ASP A 98 -10.62 -1.45 -16.00
C ASP A 98 -10.83 -0.52 -14.79
N HIS A 99 -10.95 -1.07 -13.58
CA HIS A 99 -10.98 -0.28 -12.34
C HIS A 99 -9.68 0.49 -12.11
N LEU A 100 -8.54 -0.16 -12.33
CA LEU A 100 -7.23 0.42 -12.03
C LEU A 100 -6.68 1.31 -13.15
N ARG A 101 -7.15 1.12 -14.40
CA ARG A 101 -6.64 1.84 -15.57
C ARG A 101 -6.60 3.36 -15.39
N PRO A 102 -7.62 4.05 -14.85
CA PRO A 102 -7.56 5.50 -14.63
C PRO A 102 -6.40 5.92 -13.71
N TYR A 103 -6.14 5.15 -12.65
CA TYR A 103 -5.06 5.41 -11.71
C TYR A 103 -3.68 5.14 -12.31
N MET A 104 -3.55 4.06 -13.09
CA MET A 104 -2.33 3.74 -13.82
C MET A 104 -1.99 4.84 -14.84
N LEU A 105 -2.99 5.30 -15.62
CA LEU A 105 -2.81 6.41 -16.57
C LEU A 105 -2.45 7.72 -15.86
N ALA A 106 -3.08 8.01 -14.73
CA ALA A 106 -2.74 9.19 -13.94
C ALA A 106 -1.30 9.14 -13.44
N PHE A 107 -0.85 7.98 -12.93
CA PHE A 107 0.54 7.77 -12.53
C PHE A 107 1.50 7.98 -13.71
N LEU A 108 1.25 7.35 -14.86
CA LEU A 108 2.09 7.49 -16.05
C LEU A 108 2.17 8.95 -16.55
N ASN A 109 1.06 9.68 -16.49
CA ASN A 109 1.03 11.10 -16.88
C ASN A 109 1.77 12.03 -15.91
N LEU A 110 1.94 11.60 -14.65
CA LEU A 110 2.57 12.37 -13.58
C LEU A 110 3.91 11.76 -13.14
N GLU A 111 4.44 10.79 -13.87
CA GLU A 111 5.59 9.98 -13.44
C GLU A 111 6.80 10.87 -13.10
N THR A 112 7.08 11.84 -13.98
CA THR A 112 8.21 12.76 -13.81
C THR A 112 8.06 13.60 -12.54
N GLU A 113 6.86 14.06 -12.22
CA GLU A 113 6.54 14.82 -11.01
C GLU A 113 6.60 13.95 -9.76
N ILE A 114 6.07 12.72 -9.84
CA ILE A 114 6.08 11.75 -8.74
C ILE A 114 7.52 11.38 -8.39
N VAL A 115 8.36 11.04 -9.37
CA VAL A 115 9.77 10.69 -9.16
C VAL A 115 10.57 11.88 -8.63
N LYS A 116 10.20 13.13 -8.96
CA LYS A 116 10.84 14.31 -8.35
C LYS A 116 10.52 14.46 -6.86
N ILE A 117 9.31 14.10 -6.44
CA ILE A 117 8.87 14.19 -5.03
C ILE A 117 9.35 12.97 -4.24
N LEU A 118 9.44 11.81 -4.88
CA LEU A 118 9.83 10.52 -4.31
C LEU A 118 11.06 9.95 -5.06
N PRO A 119 12.23 10.61 -4.98
CA PRO A 119 13.38 10.28 -5.82
C PRO A 119 14.03 8.93 -5.50
N ASP A 120 13.76 8.38 -4.32
CA ASP A 120 14.25 7.10 -3.84
C ASP A 120 13.23 5.95 -4.01
N TYR A 121 12.08 6.23 -4.62
CA TYR A 121 11.06 5.22 -4.91
C TYR A 121 11.27 4.62 -6.29
N ASN A 122 11.01 3.31 -6.39
CA ASN A 122 11.11 2.55 -7.63
C ASN A 122 10.09 1.40 -7.64
N PHE A 123 10.00 0.67 -8.75
CA PHE A 123 9.16 -0.52 -8.80
C PHE A 123 9.85 -1.67 -8.05
N ILE A 124 9.38 -1.94 -6.83
CA ILE A 124 9.78 -3.12 -6.03
C ILE A 124 9.17 -4.39 -6.64
N TYR A 125 7.93 -4.28 -7.09
CA TYR A 125 7.23 -5.33 -7.84
C TYR A 125 6.70 -4.78 -9.14
N GLY A 126 6.84 -5.60 -10.20
CA GLY A 126 6.41 -5.26 -11.53
C GLY A 126 7.29 -4.19 -12.19
N SER A 127 6.73 -3.47 -13.16
CA SER A 127 7.46 -2.44 -13.90
C SER A 127 6.54 -1.37 -14.49
N ILE A 128 7.13 -0.32 -15.05
CA ILE A 128 6.36 0.71 -15.78
C ILE A 128 5.70 0.15 -17.04
N GLU A 129 6.35 -0.79 -17.74
CA GLU A 129 5.78 -1.42 -18.95
C GLU A 129 4.51 -2.21 -18.63
N GLN A 130 4.44 -2.81 -17.43
CA GLN A 130 3.23 -3.46 -16.94
C GLN A 130 2.12 -2.46 -16.61
N LEU A 131 2.44 -1.25 -16.11
CA LEU A 131 1.42 -0.20 -15.96
C LEU A 131 0.91 0.32 -17.31
N GLN A 132 1.77 0.35 -18.34
CA GLN A 132 1.39 0.72 -19.70
C GLN A 132 0.52 -0.35 -20.36
N ASN A 133 0.74 -1.64 -20.01
CA ASN A 133 0.05 -2.79 -20.59
C ASN A 133 -0.48 -3.73 -19.50
N PRO A 134 -1.43 -3.28 -18.65
CA PRO A 134 -1.85 -4.04 -17.48
C PRO A 134 -2.63 -5.29 -17.88
N GLN A 135 -2.29 -6.42 -17.27
CA GLN A 135 -3.00 -7.68 -17.46
C GLN A 135 -3.69 -8.11 -16.17
N PHE A 136 -4.80 -8.84 -16.30
CA PHE A 136 -5.50 -9.39 -15.16
C PHE A 136 -4.58 -10.28 -14.31
N GLY A 137 -4.69 -10.15 -12.98
CA GLY A 137 -3.91 -10.94 -12.02
C GLY A 137 -2.51 -10.40 -11.73
N GLN A 138 -2.10 -9.28 -12.33
CA GLN A 138 -0.82 -8.64 -12.06
C GLN A 138 -0.87 -7.71 -10.85
N TYR A 139 0.30 -7.49 -10.27
CA TYR A 139 0.52 -6.57 -9.18
C TYR A 139 1.80 -5.78 -9.39
N ASN A 140 1.70 -4.46 -9.23
CA ASN A 140 2.81 -3.52 -9.28
C ASN A 140 2.88 -2.76 -7.95
N LEU A 141 4.09 -2.57 -7.43
CA LEU A 141 4.36 -1.76 -6.25
C LEU A 141 5.43 -0.73 -6.58
N PHE A 142 5.03 0.53 -6.72
CA PHE A 142 5.95 1.66 -6.77
C PHE A 142 6.19 2.17 -5.35
N GLY A 143 7.38 1.93 -4.82
CA GLY A 143 7.62 2.01 -3.39
C GLY A 143 9.09 2.13 -3.03
N LYS A 144 9.34 2.02 -1.73
CA LYS A 144 10.67 1.97 -1.14
C LYS A 144 10.78 0.79 -0.17
N THR A 145 12.00 0.33 0.03
CA THR A 145 12.34 -0.66 1.05
C THR A 145 13.03 -0.02 2.24
N CYS A 146 12.81 -0.60 3.42
CA CYS A 146 13.49 -0.25 4.66
C CYS A 146 14.09 -1.52 5.25
N GLU A 147 15.33 -1.45 5.71
CA GLU A 147 15.97 -2.55 6.42
C GLU A 147 15.37 -2.72 7.82
N VAL A 148 15.32 -3.97 8.29
CA VAL A 148 14.89 -4.34 9.63
C VAL A 148 16.04 -5.03 10.33
N ILE A 149 16.26 -4.68 11.59
CA ILE A 149 17.25 -5.33 12.44
C ILE A 149 16.49 -6.36 13.29
N GLU A 150 16.83 -7.64 13.15
CA GLU A 150 16.38 -8.69 14.05
C GLU A 150 17.19 -8.64 15.35
N ASN A 151 16.47 -8.59 16.47
CA ASN A 151 17.01 -8.73 17.81
C ASN A 151 16.57 -10.09 18.39
N ASN A 152 17.05 -10.44 19.59
CA ASN A 152 16.80 -11.75 20.20
C ASN A 152 15.31 -12.14 20.31
N SER A 153 14.40 -11.18 20.45
CA SER A 153 12.96 -11.43 20.64
C SER A 153 12.04 -10.48 19.88
N ASP A 154 12.58 -9.51 19.15
CA ASP A 154 11.82 -8.49 18.44
C ASP A 154 12.59 -7.99 17.21
N PHE A 155 11.98 -7.05 16.50
CA PHE A 155 12.53 -6.38 15.34
C PHE A 155 12.59 -4.87 15.59
N SER A 156 13.51 -4.21 14.92
CA SER A 156 13.63 -2.75 14.99
C SER A 156 13.88 -2.09 13.64
N ILE A 157 13.31 -0.90 13.49
CA ILE A 157 13.48 0.01 12.35
C ILE A 157 14.23 1.23 12.86
N ALA A 158 15.24 1.67 12.12
CA ALA A 158 15.96 2.90 12.45
C ALA A 158 15.02 4.11 12.41
N ASP A 159 15.21 5.05 13.34
CA ASP A 159 14.31 6.21 13.43
C ASP A 159 14.34 7.10 12.18
N VAL A 160 15.46 7.11 11.44
CA VAL A 160 15.57 7.82 10.15
C VAL A 160 14.68 7.24 9.06
N ASP A 161 14.37 5.94 9.14
CA ASP A 161 13.51 5.27 8.18
C ASP A 161 12.04 5.21 8.61
N TYR A 162 11.76 5.45 9.89
CA TYR A 162 10.40 5.44 10.45
C TYR A 162 9.70 6.80 10.46
N ASN A 163 10.45 7.89 10.60
CA ASN A 163 9.92 9.26 10.66
C ASN A 163 9.76 9.90 9.28
#